data_AF-A0AA35MGF4-F1
#
_entry.id   AF-A0AA35MGF4-F1
#
_cell.length_a   1.000
_cell.length_b   1.000
_cell.length_c   1.000
_cell.angle_alpha   90.00
_cell.angle_beta   90.00
_cell.angle_gamma   90.00
#
_symmetry.space_group_name_H-M   'P 1'
#
loop_
_entity.id
_entity.type
_entity.pdbx_description
1 polymer ?
#
loop_
_entity_poly.entity_id
_entity_poly.type
_entity_poly.pdbx_seq_one_letter_code
_entity_poly.pdbx_strand_id
1 'polypeptide(L)'
;MTGGFSSYDETSYGYCDPDDLLWWPLDRLESMRRKLVEVVGKLGLGGVFSWGFGEDAFEFWHSRATTEGLEALARGKNERGQLRYIEGLSQPG
;
A
#
# COMPACT_ATOMS: atom_id res chain seq x y z
N MET A 1 9.25 4.91 -28.66
CA MET A 1 8.69 4.56 -27.35
C MET A 1 8.67 5.82 -26.51
N THR A 2 7.48 6.42 -26.41
CA THR A 2 7.20 7.65 -25.65
C THR A 2 6.62 7.34 -24.25
N GLY A 3 6.37 6.07 -23.93
CA GLY A 3 5.79 5.64 -22.65
C GLY A 3 6.65 5.97 -21.43
N GLY A 4 5.99 6.26 -20.31
CA GLY A 4 6.65 6.71 -19.08
C GLY A 4 5.77 6.64 -17.84
N PHE A 5 6.40 6.79 -16.67
CA PHE A 5 5.69 6.83 -15.39
C PHE A 5 5.21 8.25 -15.07
N SER A 6 3.96 8.36 -14.65
CA SER A 6 3.33 9.61 -14.22
C SER A 6 2.71 9.46 -12.83
N SER A 7 2.82 10.47 -11.98
CA SER A 7 2.08 10.51 -10.70
C SER A 7 0.59 10.69 -10.95
N TYR A 8 -0.23 9.89 -10.28
CA TYR A 8 -1.67 10.11 -10.22
C TYR A 8 -2.04 11.00 -9.02
N ASP A 9 -1.43 10.71 -7.87
CA ASP A 9 -1.47 11.52 -6.65
C ASP A 9 -0.12 11.43 -5.92
N GLU A 10 -0.02 12.01 -4.71
CA GLU A 10 1.23 12.02 -3.94
C GLU A 10 1.73 10.60 -3.55
N THR A 11 0.82 9.64 -3.47
CA THR A 11 1.07 8.27 -3.01
C THR A 11 0.96 7.21 -4.10
N SER A 12 0.39 7.55 -5.26
CA SER A 12 0.08 6.60 -6.34
C SER A 12 0.67 7.07 -7.67
N TYR A 13 1.06 6.12 -8.52
CA TYR A 13 1.59 6.40 -9.86
C TYR A 13 1.06 5.40 -10.87
N GLY A 14 1.28 5.67 -12.15
CA GLY A 14 0.93 4.73 -13.20
C GLY A 14 1.92 4.80 -14.34
N TYR A 15 1.95 3.73 -15.13
CA TYR A 15 2.61 3.74 -16.43
C TYR A 15 1.61 4.19 -17.48
N CYS A 16 2.00 5.19 -18.27
CA CYS A 16 1.22 5.70 -19.39
C CYS A 16 1.96 5.36 -20.69
N ASP A 17 1.25 4.72 -21.62
CA ASP A 17 1.68 4.56 -23.01
C ASP A 17 0.74 5.36 -23.92
N PRO A 18 1.17 6.54 -24.40
CA PRO A 18 0.33 7.38 -25.25
C PRO A 18 0.22 6.86 -26.68
N ASP A 19 1.19 6.06 -27.16
CA ASP A 19 1.18 5.51 -28.51
C ASP A 19 0.06 4.45 -28.64
N ASP A 20 -0.19 3.69 -27.57
CA ASP A 20 -1.23 2.66 -27.48
C ASP A 20 -2.50 3.10 -26.70
N LEU A 21 -2.55 4.33 -26.20
CA LEU A 21 -3.64 4.87 -25.35
C LEU A 21 -3.90 4.04 -24.08
N LEU A 22 -2.84 3.51 -23.46
CA LEU A 22 -2.92 2.66 -22.26
C LEU A 22 -2.48 3.42 -21.01
N TRP A 23 -3.15 3.12 -19.90
CA TRP A 23 -2.78 3.60 -18.57
C TRP A 23 -2.96 2.51 -17.52
N TRP A 24 -1.88 2.17 -16.81
CA TRP A 24 -1.87 1.20 -15.73
C TRP A 24 -1.58 1.85 -14.39
N PRO A 25 -2.56 1.91 -13.46
CA PRO A 25 -2.32 2.37 -12.10
C PRO A 25 -1.51 1.34 -11.31
N LEU A 26 -0.58 1.83 -10.49
CA LEU A 26 0.31 1.06 -9.64
C LEU A 26 0.33 1.66 -8.24
N ASP A 27 0.38 0.79 -7.25
CA ASP A 27 0.53 1.21 -5.86
C ASP A 27 2.01 1.51 -5.53
N ARG A 28 2.26 2.55 -4.73
CA ARG A 28 3.54 2.70 -3.98
C ARG A 28 3.41 2.11 -2.58
N LEU A 29 4.55 1.88 -1.93
CA LEU A 29 4.59 1.45 -0.52
C LEU A 29 3.79 2.39 0.40
N GLU A 30 3.83 3.69 0.14
CA GLU A 30 3.09 4.72 0.87
C GLU A 30 1.58 4.53 0.73
N SER A 31 1.08 4.33 -0.51
CA SER A 31 -0.35 4.09 -0.77
C SER A 31 -0.84 2.82 -0.08
N MET A 32 -0.04 1.76 -0.09
CA MET A 32 -0.39 0.51 0.59
C MET A 32 -0.46 0.69 2.11
N ARG A 33 0.54 1.34 2.73
CA ARG A 33 0.54 1.63 4.16
C ARG A 33 -0.69 2.45 4.57
N ARG A 34 -1.05 3.45 3.75
CA ARG A 34 -2.27 4.24 3.94
C ARG A 34 -3.53 3.36 3.90
N LYS A 35 -3.66 2.46 2.91
CA LYS A 35 -4.80 1.53 2.80
C LYS A 35 -4.91 0.61 4.03
N LEU A 36 -3.78 0.14 4.58
CA LEU A 36 -3.78 -0.66 5.81
C LEU A 36 -4.41 0.11 6.99
N VAL A 37 -4.00 1.36 7.19
CA VAL A 37 -4.55 2.18 8.29
C VAL A 37 -6.00 2.58 8.02
N GLU A 38 -6.25 3.17 6.86
CA GLU A 38 -7.52 3.83 6.54
C GLU A 38 -8.65 2.86 6.21
N VAL A 39 -8.35 1.67 5.70
CA VAL A 39 -9.36 0.68 5.30
C VAL A 39 -9.37 -0.47 6.29
N VAL A 40 -8.31 -1.28 6.33
CA VAL A 40 -8.26 -2.48 7.20
C VAL A 40 -8.44 -2.07 8.64
N GLY A 41 -7.73 -1.02 9.03
CA GLY A 41 -7.71 -0.53 10.37
C GLY A 41 -8.99 0.15 10.84
N LYS A 42 -9.40 1.22 10.16
CA LYS A 42 -10.60 1.99 10.54
C LYS A 42 -11.88 1.18 10.41
N LEU A 43 -11.97 0.28 9.44
CA LEU A 43 -13.16 -0.57 9.25
C LEU A 43 -13.12 -1.86 10.07
N GLY A 44 -12.02 -2.14 10.79
CA GLY A 44 -11.88 -3.33 11.63
C GLY A 44 -11.88 -4.64 10.83
N LEU A 45 -11.29 -4.65 9.63
CA LEU A 45 -11.24 -5.83 8.78
C LEU A 45 -10.28 -6.88 9.35
N GLY A 46 -10.56 -8.17 9.07
CA GLY A 46 -9.81 -9.30 9.61
C GLY A 46 -8.42 -9.52 9.02
N GLY A 47 -8.10 -8.89 7.90
CA GLY A 47 -6.80 -9.05 7.23
C GLY A 47 -6.75 -8.44 5.84
N VAL A 48 -5.71 -8.81 5.09
CA VAL A 48 -5.45 -8.39 3.70
C VAL A 48 -5.22 -9.64 2.85
N PHE A 49 -5.61 -9.55 1.59
CA PHE A 49 -5.33 -10.55 0.57
C PHE A 49 -4.63 -9.88 -0.61
N SER A 50 -3.57 -10.51 -1.13
CA SER A 50 -2.90 -10.12 -2.36
C SER A 50 -3.01 -11.24 -3.39
N TRP A 51 -3.28 -10.85 -4.64
CA TRP A 51 -3.26 -11.74 -5.80
C TRP A 51 -2.00 -11.47 -6.61
N GLY A 52 -1.39 -12.52 -7.20
CA GLY A 52 -0.20 -12.35 -8.04
C GLY A 52 1.12 -12.33 -7.27
N PHE A 53 1.39 -13.33 -6.43
CA PHE A 53 2.63 -13.38 -5.63
C PHE A 53 3.91 -13.35 -6.50
N GLY A 54 3.85 -13.90 -7.72
CA GLY A 54 4.96 -13.87 -8.67
C GLY A 54 5.19 -12.51 -9.35
N GLU A 55 4.28 -11.55 -9.16
CA GLU A 55 4.37 -10.18 -9.69
C GLU A 55 4.93 -9.22 -8.63
N ASP A 56 5.18 -9.69 -7.40
CA ASP A 56 5.90 -8.91 -6.40
C ASP A 56 7.35 -8.73 -6.84
N ALA A 57 7.94 -7.59 -6.50
CA ALA A 57 9.30 -7.24 -6.89
C ALA A 57 10.31 -8.30 -6.41
N PHE A 58 11.53 -8.31 -6.96
CA PHE A 58 12.56 -9.33 -6.69
C PHE A 58 12.81 -9.61 -5.20
N GLU A 59 12.59 -8.61 -4.36
CA GLU A 59 12.81 -8.63 -2.91
C GLU A 59 11.50 -8.68 -2.08
N PHE A 60 10.37 -8.96 -2.72
CA PHE A 60 9.04 -9.05 -2.10
C PHE A 60 8.65 -7.81 -1.28
N TRP A 61 9.00 -6.62 -1.79
CA TRP A 61 8.80 -5.36 -1.08
C TRP A 61 7.34 -5.14 -0.69
N HIS A 62 6.39 -5.53 -1.55
CA HIS A 62 4.97 -5.29 -1.27
C HIS A 62 4.44 -6.23 -0.18
N SER A 63 4.78 -7.52 -0.28
CA SER A 63 4.44 -8.52 0.74
C SER A 63 5.03 -8.17 2.11
N ARG A 64 6.30 -7.74 2.14
CA ARG A 64 6.98 -7.31 3.36
C ARG A 64 6.29 -6.09 3.98
N ALA A 65 6.03 -5.05 3.20
CA ALA A 65 5.35 -3.85 3.69
C ALA A 65 3.93 -4.14 4.20
N THR A 66 3.22 -5.08 3.56
CA THR A 66 1.90 -5.55 4.00
C THR A 66 1.98 -6.24 5.36
N THR A 67 2.93 -7.15 5.52
CA THR A 67 3.15 -7.90 6.78
C THR A 67 3.55 -6.95 7.92
N GLU A 68 4.55 -6.10 7.69
CA GLU A 68 5.01 -5.12 8.69
C GLU A 68 3.88 -4.16 9.11
N GLY A 69 3.07 -3.70 8.15
CA GLY A 69 1.93 -2.84 8.43
C GLY A 69 0.83 -3.56 9.23
N LEU A 70 0.48 -4.80 8.89
CA LEU A 70 -0.50 -5.61 9.64
C LEU A 70 -0.03 -5.86 11.08
N GLU A 71 1.24 -6.19 11.28
CA GLU A 71 1.80 -6.37 12.62
C GLU A 71 1.75 -5.09 13.44
N ALA A 72 2.08 -3.95 12.83
CA ALA A 72 1.98 -2.67 13.47
C ALA A 72 0.52 -2.41 13.90
N LEU A 73 -0.46 -2.58 13.00
CA LEU A 73 -1.87 -2.46 13.36
C LEU A 73 -2.26 -3.38 14.52
N ALA A 74 -1.80 -4.64 14.53
CA ALA A 74 -2.07 -5.56 15.63
C ALA A 74 -1.50 -5.08 16.97
N ARG A 75 -0.27 -4.54 16.98
CA ARG A 75 0.38 -3.98 18.17
C ARG A 75 -0.27 -2.69 18.67
N GLY A 76 -0.89 -1.91 17.77
CA GLY A 76 -1.60 -0.67 18.10
C GLY A 76 -3.04 -0.86 18.58
N LYS A 77 -3.56 -2.09 18.70
CA LYS A 77 -4.94 -2.31 19.17
C LYS A 77 -5.09 -2.01 20.66
N ASN A 78 -6.11 -1.26 21.02
CA ASN A 78 -6.54 -1.12 22.41
C ASN A 78 -7.29 -2.38 22.89
N GLU A 79 -7.64 -2.43 24.17
CA GLU A 79 -8.38 -3.53 24.81
C GLU A 79 -9.78 -3.80 24.22
N ARG A 80 -10.31 -2.89 23.40
CA ARG A 80 -11.54 -3.06 22.61
C ARG A 80 -11.29 -3.49 21.16
N GLY A 81 -10.04 -3.81 20.81
CA GLY A 81 -9.62 -4.20 19.46
C GLY A 81 -9.54 -3.04 18.46
N GLN A 82 -9.72 -1.79 18.90
CA GLN A 82 -9.66 -0.61 18.04
C GLN A 82 -8.22 -0.17 17.85
N LEU A 83 -7.87 0.21 16.62
CA LEU A 83 -6.54 0.71 16.35
C LEU A 83 -6.28 2.07 17.02
N ARG A 84 -5.07 2.21 17.54
CA ARG A 84 -4.45 3.49 17.86
C ARG A 84 -3.55 3.90 16.72
N TYR A 85 -3.47 5.21 16.50
CA TYR A 85 -2.42 5.80 15.68
C TYR A 85 -1.07 5.38 16.27
N ILE A 86 -0.17 4.84 15.43
CA ILE A 86 1.17 4.44 15.84
C ILE A 86 2.14 5.39 15.13
N GLU A 87 2.85 6.20 15.91
CA GLU A 87 3.97 7.00 15.38
C GLU A 87 4.97 6.04 14.72
N GLY A 88 5.27 6.28 13.44
CA GLY A 88 6.17 5.45 12.62
C GLY A 88 5.57 4.83 11.36
N LEU A 89 4.24 4.85 11.18
CA LEU A 89 3.59 4.38 9.93
C LEU A 89 3.36 5.48 8.88
N SER A 90 3.63 6.75 9.20
CA SER A 90 3.54 7.88 8.26
C SER A 90 4.87 8.63 8.16
N GLN A 91 5.58 8.33 7.06
CA GLN A 91 6.70 9.02 6.39
C GLN A 91 7.96 9.47 7.20
N PRO A 92 9.19 9.21 6.69
CA PRO A 92 10.23 10.22 6.75
C PRO A 92 9.94 11.31 5.72
N GLY A 93 10.13 12.58 6.10
CA GLY A 93 10.06 13.72 5.19
C GLY A 93 11.22 13.80 4.21
#